data_AF-A0A7W0EZF1-F1
#
_entry.id   AF-A0A7W0EZF1-F1
#
_cell.length_a   1.000
_cell.length_b   1.000
_cell.length_c   1.000
_cell.angle_alpha   90.00
_cell.angle_beta   90.00
_cell.angle_gamma   90.00
#
_symmetry.space_group_name_H-M   'P 1'
#
loop_
_entity.id
_entity.type
_entity.pdbx_description
1 polymer ?
#
loop_
_entity_poly.entity_id
_entity_poly.type
_entity_poly.pdbx_seq_one_letter_code
_entity_poly.pdbx_strand_id
1 'polypeptide(L)'
;MSRHIQFMKDCAAKKVKFVHLYTSGFSETGRSEHARIEDRIIQIAKENNIRVVGPNCMGIYCPDGGLAWGEMFQTRPGHRPVGQFRAQGDWICSAGLLLKE
;
A
#
# COMPACT_ATOMS: atom_id res chain seq x y z
N MET A 1 12.50 -13.79 -12.57
CA MET A 1 12.35 -12.44 -11.96
C MET A 1 10.89 -12.22 -11.60
N SER A 2 10.58 -11.83 -10.35
CA SER A 2 9.19 -11.59 -9.91
C SER A 2 8.61 -10.35 -10.58
N ARG A 3 7.37 -10.43 -11.09
CA ARG A 3 6.66 -9.34 -11.80
C ARG A 3 6.56 -8.05 -10.96
N HIS A 4 6.48 -8.20 -9.65
CA HIS A 4 6.38 -7.08 -8.69
C HIS A 4 7.65 -6.22 -8.65
N ILE A 5 8.83 -6.82 -8.82
CA ILE A 5 10.10 -6.09 -8.83
C ILE A 5 10.20 -5.22 -10.08
N GLN A 6 9.77 -5.74 -11.24
CA GLN A 6 9.76 -4.95 -12.47
C GLN A 6 8.78 -3.79 -12.37
N PHE A 7 7.58 -4.04 -11.83
CA PHE A 7 6.60 -2.99 -11.55
C PHE A 7 7.16 -1.85 -10.71
N MET A 8 7.86 -2.15 -9.60
CA MET A 8 8.47 -1.12 -8.76
C MET A 8 9.56 -0.32 -9.48
N LYS A 9 10.36 -0.97 -10.34
CA LYS A 9 11.35 -0.28 -11.19
C LYS A 9 10.68 0.66 -12.19
N ASP A 10 9.57 0.24 -12.78
CA ASP A 10 8.82 1.07 -13.72
C ASP A 10 8.17 2.28 -13.00
N CYS A 11 7.66 2.08 -11.78
CA CYS A 11 7.18 3.16 -10.91
C CYS A 11 8.29 4.16 -10.56
N ALA A 12 9.49 3.67 -10.23
CA ALA A 12 10.66 4.50 -9.99
C ALA A 12 11.06 5.31 -11.23
N ALA A 13 11.10 4.69 -12.41
CA ALA A 13 11.38 5.37 -13.67
C ALA A 13 10.36 6.47 -13.97
N LYS A 14 9.09 6.25 -13.62
CA LYS A 14 8.00 7.23 -13.76
C LYS A 14 7.93 8.25 -12.61
N LYS A 15 8.85 8.20 -11.63
CA LYS A 15 8.88 9.10 -10.47
C LYS A 15 7.58 9.10 -9.66
N VAL A 16 6.96 7.92 -9.53
CA VAL A 16 5.75 7.75 -8.74
C VAL A 16 6.05 8.00 -7.26
N LYS A 17 5.26 8.87 -6.61
CA LYS A 17 5.46 9.23 -5.20
C LYS A 17 4.85 8.24 -4.21
N PHE A 18 3.91 7.43 -4.67
CA PHE A 18 3.08 6.59 -3.83
C PHE A 18 2.58 5.36 -4.59
N VAL A 19 2.71 4.18 -3.96
CA VAL A 19 2.24 2.90 -4.49
C VAL A 19 1.41 2.19 -3.42
N HIS A 20 0.22 1.72 -3.80
CA HIS A 20 -0.59 0.83 -2.98
C HIS A 20 -0.52 -0.58 -3.57
N LEU A 21 -0.03 -1.54 -2.78
CA LEU A 21 0.06 -2.94 -3.13
C LEU A 21 -1.12 -3.70 -2.51
N TYR A 22 -2.18 -3.87 -3.31
CA TYR A 22 -3.34 -4.70 -2.95
C TYR A 22 -3.01 -6.21 -2.94
N THR A 23 -1.99 -6.62 -3.70
CA THR A 23 -1.57 -8.01 -3.87
C THR A 23 -1.18 -8.67 -2.55
N SER A 24 -1.60 -9.92 -2.35
CA SER A 24 -1.18 -10.80 -1.25
C SER A 24 -0.07 -11.76 -1.69
N GLY A 25 0.42 -12.61 -0.77
CA GLY A 25 1.41 -13.65 -1.10
C GLY A 25 2.87 -13.26 -0.85
N PHE A 26 3.12 -12.36 0.11
CA PHE A 26 4.46 -11.90 0.49
C PHE A 26 4.93 -12.58 1.79
N SER A 27 5.59 -11.85 2.69
CA SER A 27 6.09 -12.39 3.98
C SER A 27 5.02 -13.12 4.81
N GLU A 28 3.75 -12.75 4.62
CA GLU A 28 2.58 -13.38 5.24
C GLU A 28 2.50 -14.90 5.02
N THR A 29 3.00 -15.42 3.89
CA THR A 29 2.92 -16.85 3.61
C THR A 29 3.95 -17.69 4.37
N GLY A 30 4.84 -17.06 5.16
CA GLY A 30 5.92 -17.73 5.90
C GLY A 30 7.01 -18.35 5.01
N ARG A 31 7.03 -18.03 3.70
CA ARG A 31 8.01 -18.57 2.74
C ARG A 31 9.16 -17.58 2.57
N SER A 32 10.39 -18.05 2.76
CA SER A 32 11.61 -17.23 2.64
C SER A 32 11.74 -16.53 1.28
N GLU A 33 11.35 -17.21 0.19
CA GLU A 33 11.36 -16.63 -1.15
C GLU A 33 10.41 -15.44 -1.30
N HIS A 34 9.24 -15.49 -0.65
CA HIS A 34 8.26 -14.40 -0.70
C HIS A 34 8.70 -13.22 0.17
N ALA A 35 9.33 -13.48 1.32
CA ALA A 35 9.94 -12.44 2.15
C ALA A 35 11.07 -11.70 1.40
N ARG A 36 11.94 -12.42 0.69
CA ARG A 36 12.99 -11.81 -0.15
C ARG A 36 12.44 -10.90 -1.24
N ILE A 37 11.29 -11.26 -1.83
CA ILE A 37 10.62 -10.41 -2.82
C ILE A 37 10.09 -9.13 -2.16
N GLU A 38 9.50 -9.23 -0.96
CA GLU A 38 9.04 -8.07 -0.19
C GLU A 38 10.19 -7.14 0.18
N ASP A 39 11.30 -7.68 0.70
CA ASP A 39 12.51 -6.92 1.04
C ASP A 39 13.03 -6.16 -0.17
N ARG A 40 13.05 -6.81 -1.34
CA ARG A 40 13.50 -6.17 -2.58
C ARG A 40 12.58 -5.05 -3.05
N ILE A 41 11.27 -5.20 -2.85
CA ILE A 41 10.27 -4.16 -3.15
C ILE A 41 10.49 -2.96 -2.24
N ILE A 42 10.64 -3.19 -0.93
CA ILE A 42 10.88 -2.14 0.06
C ILE A 42 12.19 -1.42 -0.24
N GLN A 43 13.24 -2.15 -0.60
CA GLN A 43 14.53 -1.57 -0.98
C GLN A 43 14.40 -0.61 -2.17
N ILE A 44 13.76 -1.05 -3.27
CA ILE A 44 13.56 -0.19 -4.45
C ILE A 44 12.72 1.03 -4.09
N ALA A 45 11.70 0.86 -3.25
CA ALA A 45 10.87 1.97 -2.79
C ALA A 45 11.70 3.01 -2.03
N LYS A 46 12.52 2.58 -1.06
CA LYS A 46 13.39 3.45 -0.27
C LYS A 46 14.42 4.18 -1.15
N GLU A 47 15.10 3.46 -2.04
CA GLU A 47 16.10 4.02 -2.97
C GLU A 47 15.51 5.11 -3.89
N ASN A 48 14.22 5.03 -4.20
CA ASN A 48 13.54 5.94 -5.13
C ASN A 48 12.55 6.89 -4.45
N ASN A 49 12.57 6.98 -3.11
CA ASN A 49 11.68 7.82 -2.30
C ASN A 49 10.18 7.61 -2.60
N ILE A 50 9.80 6.34 -2.80
CA ILE A 50 8.42 5.92 -3.05
C ILE A 50 7.81 5.45 -1.73
N ARG A 51 6.65 6.01 -1.37
CA ARG A 51 5.87 5.54 -0.22
C ARG A 51 5.02 4.34 -0.63
N VAL A 52 5.06 3.27 0.16
CA VAL A 52 4.31 2.04 -0.12
C VAL A 52 3.28 1.78 0.98
N VAL A 53 2.04 1.46 0.59
CA VAL A 53 1.00 0.92 1.48
C VAL A 53 0.70 -0.52 1.07
N GLY A 54 0.64 -1.42 2.05
CA GLY A 54 0.65 -2.88 1.83
C GLY A 54 2.05 -3.49 1.97
N PRO A 55 2.30 -4.71 1.48
CA PRO A 55 1.37 -5.57 0.72
C PRO A 55 0.22 -6.14 1.58
N ASN A 56 -0.74 -6.82 0.93
CA ASN A 56 -1.96 -7.36 1.55
C ASN A 56 -2.77 -6.34 2.36
N CYS A 57 -3.11 -5.19 1.76
CA CYS A 57 -4.10 -4.28 2.34
C CYS A 57 -5.25 -4.04 1.36
N MET A 58 -6.50 -4.22 1.83
CA MET A 58 -7.72 -3.99 1.04
C MET A 58 -7.83 -2.57 0.46
N GLY A 59 -7.14 -1.59 1.04
CA GLY A 59 -6.96 -0.31 0.38
C GLY A 59 -7.04 0.91 1.28
N ILE A 60 -7.03 2.05 0.60
CA ILE A 60 -7.01 3.36 1.22
C ILE A 60 -8.40 3.96 1.14
N TYR A 61 -8.85 4.47 2.27
CA TYR A 61 -10.09 5.21 2.39
C TYR A 61 -9.80 6.60 2.95
N CYS A 62 -10.07 7.62 2.15
CA CYS A 62 -9.92 9.03 2.49
C CYS A 62 -11.04 9.83 1.80
N PRO A 63 -12.23 9.94 2.42
CA PRO A 63 -13.34 10.71 1.87
C PRO A 63 -13.02 12.19 1.68
N ASP A 64 -12.23 12.79 2.57
CA ASP A 64 -11.77 14.18 2.43
C ASP A 64 -10.94 14.38 1.15
N GLY A 65 -10.15 13.37 0.76
CA GLY A 65 -9.39 13.34 -0.48
C GLY A 65 -10.14 12.74 -1.67
N GLY A 66 -11.42 12.38 -1.51
CA GLY A 66 -12.21 11.72 -2.54
C GLY A 66 -11.79 10.30 -2.90
N LEU A 67 -10.98 9.64 -2.05
CA LEU A 67 -10.42 8.31 -2.31
C LEU A 67 -11.20 7.22 -1.56
N ALA A 68 -11.60 6.20 -2.30
CA ALA A 68 -12.19 4.98 -1.78
C ALA A 68 -11.70 3.79 -2.60
N TRP A 69 -11.40 2.66 -1.96
CA TRP A 69 -10.91 1.48 -2.69
C TRP A 69 -12.04 0.67 -3.36
N GLY A 70 -13.30 0.92 -2.99
CA GLY A 70 -14.47 0.20 -3.53
C GLY A 70 -15.66 1.13 -3.72
N GLU A 71 -16.51 0.80 -4.69
CA GLU A 71 -17.66 1.62 -5.09
C GLU A 71 -18.71 1.80 -3.99
N MET A 72 -18.76 0.88 -3.02
CA MET A 72 -19.69 0.96 -1.89
C MET A 72 -19.31 1.99 -0.83
N PHE A 73 -18.11 2.57 -0.92
CA PHE A 73 -17.59 3.52 0.07
C PHE A 73 -17.80 4.97 -0.38
N GLN A 74 -18.21 5.83 0.55
CA GLN A 74 -18.49 7.23 0.26
C GLN A 74 -17.20 8.01 0.02
N THR A 75 -17.12 8.75 -1.08
CA THR A 75 -15.98 9.64 -1.41
C THR A 75 -16.19 11.08 -0.91
N ARG A 76 -17.17 11.30 -0.03
CA ARG A 76 -17.45 12.59 0.60
C ARG A 76 -17.41 12.47 2.12
N PRO A 77 -16.83 13.44 2.83
CA PRO A 77 -16.80 13.39 4.29
C PRO A 77 -18.19 13.58 4.88
N GLY A 78 -18.47 12.80 5.93
CA GLY A 78 -19.64 13.00 6.78
C GLY A 78 -19.44 14.17 7.74
N HIS A 79 -20.49 14.53 8.49
CA HIS A 79 -20.48 15.67 9.42
C HIS A 79 -19.41 15.61 10.53
N ARG A 80 -18.88 14.41 10.83
CA ARG A 80 -17.80 14.21 11.82
C ARG A 80 -16.76 13.24 11.25
N PRO A 81 -15.65 13.75 10.68
CA PRO A 81 -14.61 12.87 10.13
C PRO A 81 -13.90 12.13 11.27
N VAL A 82 -13.71 10.82 11.10
CA VAL A 82 -12.96 9.95 12.03
C VAL A 82 -11.89 9.21 11.24
N GLY A 83 -10.62 9.37 11.63
CA GLY A 83 -9.51 8.59 11.10
C GLY A 83 -9.36 7.26 11.83
N GLN A 84 -9.17 6.16 11.09
CA GLN A 84 -8.89 4.85 11.68
C GLN A 84 -7.72 4.17 10.96
N PHE A 85 -6.81 3.58 11.75
CA PHE A 85 -5.71 2.76 11.25
C PHE A 85 -5.87 1.34 11.76
N ARG A 86 -5.89 0.36 10.86
CA ARG A 86 -5.91 -1.06 11.22
C ARG A 86 -4.84 -1.80 10.43
N ALA A 87 -4.05 -2.60 11.14
CA ALA A 87 -3.00 -3.44 10.57
C ALA A 87 -3.49 -4.84 10.17
N GLN A 88 -4.73 -5.21 10.54
CA GLN A 88 -5.35 -6.47 10.13
C GLN A 88 -6.16 -6.26 8.85
N GLY A 89 -5.99 -7.17 7.89
CA GLY A 89 -6.42 -7.10 6.49
C GLY A 89 -7.92 -6.99 6.23
N ASP A 90 -8.72 -6.67 7.24
CA ASP A 90 -10.17 -6.79 7.15
C ASP A 90 -10.92 -5.50 6.83
N TRP A 91 -10.47 -4.27 7.16
CA TRP A 91 -11.40 -3.13 6.93
C TRP A 91 -10.91 -1.74 6.51
N ILE A 92 -9.70 -1.22 6.75
CA ILE A 92 -9.27 0.13 6.28
C ILE A 92 -7.77 0.35 6.57
N CYS A 93 -6.93 0.60 5.57
CA CYS A 93 -5.66 1.32 5.76
C CYS A 93 -5.89 2.79 5.37
N SER A 94 -6.49 3.61 6.25
CA SER A 94 -6.31 5.06 6.04
C SER A 94 -4.81 5.37 6.25
N ALA A 95 -4.30 6.46 5.70
CA ALA A 95 -2.87 6.73 5.55
C ALA A 95 -2.09 7.00 6.85
N GLY A 96 -1.92 5.98 7.72
CA GLY A 96 -1.20 6.06 8.99
C GLY A 96 -0.25 4.90 9.25
N LEU A 97 -0.11 4.01 8.26
CA LEU A 97 1.19 3.39 7.96
C LEU A 97 1.87 4.18 6.82
N LEU A 98 1.80 5.50 6.92
CA LEU A 98 2.91 6.32 6.46
C LEU A 98 4.05 6.03 7.46
N LEU A 99 5.26 5.83 6.97
CA LEU A 99 6.48 5.73 7.79
C LEU A 99 6.75 4.34 8.42
N LYS A 100 7.01 3.32 7.58
CA LYS A 100 8.29 2.63 7.80
C LYS A 100 9.36 3.60 7.29
N GLU A 101 9.80 4.53 8.14
CA GLU A 101 11.06 5.25 7.88
C GLU A 101 12.18 4.22 7.62
#